data_AF-A0A534XJU3-F1
#
_entry.id   AF-A0A534XJU3-F1
#
_cell.length_a   1.000
_cell.length_b   1.000
_cell.length_c   1.000
_cell.angle_alpha   90.00
_cell.angle_beta   90.00
_cell.angle_gamma   90.00
#
_symmetry.space_group_name_H-M   'P 1'
#
loop_
_entity.id
_entity.type
_entity.pdbx_description
1 polymer ?
#
loop_
_entity_poly.entity_id
_entity_poly.type
_entity_poly.pdbx_seq_one_letter_code
_entity_poly.pdbx_strand_id
1 'polypeptide(L)'
;MFRRLAQAAIVLAALALLAFTWHCDEAWFDKHVFLPQQFFIPASRGIIFWSRTMAAASASILLLLVPFLPRGASARRLLVAVLLTLPAAEVLLRWRMGRLIRPDLLTAMDALTASHPRYGITLAASIDRVQPLSGRPIRFRTDGEGRRISDAAVDPALPSLVFTGESTVTGFGLQWEESFPALLGARLHLQVINLASPAYRADQSWLRLKDALPRLEHPVAVIGVFMPGLVGRSFAGQRHPRARPSPSGGVEIVPPEPPTL
;
A
#
# COMPACT_ATOMS: atom_id res chain seq x y z
N MET A 1 -10.79 33.58 -28.71
CA MET A 1 -10.86 33.21 -27.28
C MET A 1 -10.18 31.87 -26.99
N PHE A 2 -10.62 30.76 -27.60
CA PHE A 2 -10.09 29.41 -27.33
C PHE A 2 -8.57 29.23 -27.46
N ARG A 3 -7.91 29.86 -28.44
CA ARG A 3 -6.44 29.81 -28.56
C ARG A 3 -5.74 30.41 -27.34
N ARG A 4 -6.19 31.58 -26.86
CA ARG A 4 -5.59 32.24 -25.69
C ARG A 4 -5.81 31.40 -24.43
N LEU A 5 -6.98 30.77 -24.29
CA LEU A 5 -7.26 29.84 -23.19
C LEU A 5 -6.36 28.60 -23.23
N ALA A 6 -6.18 27.99 -24.42
CA ALA A 6 -5.28 26.85 -24.58
C ALA A 6 -3.81 27.23 -24.33
N GLN A 7 -3.36 28.40 -24.80
CA GLN A 7 -2.03 28.95 -24.51
C GLN A 7 -1.85 29.17 -23.01
N ALA A 8 -2.82 29.79 -22.34
CA ALA A 8 -2.78 30.02 -20.90
C ALA A 8 -2.71 28.71 -20.11
N ALA A 9 -3.51 27.70 -20.49
CA ALA A 9 -3.50 26.38 -19.86
C ALA A 9 -2.15 25.68 -20.03
N ILE A 10 -1.56 25.71 -21.23
CA ILE A 10 -0.24 25.12 -21.50
C ILE A 10 0.87 25.84 -20.74
N VAL A 11 0.84 27.18 -20.70
CA VAL A 11 1.80 27.97 -19.93
C VAL A 11 1.66 27.67 -18.43
N LEU A 12 0.44 27.61 -17.90
CA LEU A 12 0.19 27.23 -16.50
C LEU A 12 0.73 25.84 -16.19
N ALA A 13 0.50 24.86 -17.05
CA ALA A 13 1.03 23.51 -16.89
C ALA A 13 2.56 23.48 -16.92
N ALA A 14 3.19 24.22 -17.84
CA ALA A 14 4.64 24.34 -17.91
C ALA A 14 5.24 25.03 -16.67
N LEU A 15 4.60 26.10 -16.19
CA LEU A 15 5.00 26.78 -14.95
C LEU A 15 4.86 25.87 -13.73
N ALA A 16 3.80 25.06 -13.65
CA ALA A 16 3.63 24.07 -12.59
C ALA A 16 4.74 23.01 -12.63
N LEU A 17 5.13 22.55 -13.82
CA LEU A 17 6.26 21.62 -13.99
C LEU A 17 7.60 22.26 -13.58
N LEU A 18 7.84 23.53 -13.90
CA LEU A 18 9.04 24.25 -13.46
C LEU A 18 9.03 24.52 -11.95
N ALA A 19 7.88 24.83 -11.35
CA ALA A 19 7.76 24.93 -9.90
C ALA A 19 8.06 23.57 -9.24
N PHE A 20 7.60 22.48 -9.86
CA PHE A 20 7.91 21.12 -9.44
C PHE A 20 9.41 20.81 -9.55
N THR A 21 10.12 21.17 -10.63
CA THR A 21 11.57 20.91 -10.72
C THR A 21 12.37 21.61 -9.61
N TRP A 22 11.88 22.74 -9.12
CA TRP A 22 12.48 23.46 -8.00
C TRP A 22 12.20 22.78 -6.65
N HIS A 23 10.96 22.32 -6.44
CA HIS A 23 10.53 21.73 -5.17
C HIS A 23 10.80 20.23 -5.05
N CYS A 24 11.04 19.53 -6.15
CA CYS A 24 11.22 18.08 -6.22
C CYS A 24 12.64 17.68 -5.77
N ASP A 25 12.90 17.84 -4.48
CA ASP A 25 14.10 17.37 -3.78
C ASP A 25 13.82 16.10 -2.96
N GLU A 26 14.84 15.63 -2.23
CA GLU A 26 14.73 14.44 -1.38
C GLU A 26 13.62 14.61 -0.33
N ALA A 27 13.56 15.76 0.36
CA ALA A 27 12.55 16.04 1.38
C ALA A 27 11.13 16.05 0.80
N TRP A 28 10.95 16.57 -0.42
CA TRP A 28 9.68 16.55 -1.11
C TRP A 28 9.26 15.13 -1.48
N PHE A 29 10.19 14.33 -2.03
CA PHE A 29 9.91 12.93 -2.36
C PHE A 29 9.61 12.10 -1.13
N ASP A 30 10.37 12.27 -0.06
CA ASP A 30 10.12 11.63 1.21
C ASP A 30 8.71 12.00 1.67
N LYS A 31 8.37 13.29 1.75
CA LYS A 31 7.06 13.73 2.22
C LYS A 31 5.86 13.30 1.35
N HIS A 32 6.01 13.30 0.02
CA HIS A 32 4.86 13.17 -0.90
C HIS A 32 4.81 11.85 -1.67
N VAL A 33 5.90 11.09 -1.73
CA VAL A 33 5.99 9.85 -2.50
C VAL A 33 6.37 8.69 -1.58
N PHE A 34 7.55 8.71 -0.95
CA PHE A 34 8.06 7.57 -0.21
C PHE A 34 7.44 7.40 1.17
N LEU A 35 7.09 8.49 1.88
CA LEU A 35 6.41 8.41 3.17
C LEU A 35 4.90 8.13 3.06
N PRO A 36 4.19 8.56 2.00
CA PRO A 36 2.81 8.13 1.76
C PRO A 36 2.70 6.72 1.18
N GLN A 37 3.63 6.30 0.32
CA GLN A 37 3.71 4.92 -0.22
C GLN A 37 4.49 3.97 0.70
N GLN A 38 5.17 4.55 1.68
CA GLN A 38 5.88 3.93 2.77
C GLN A 38 6.94 2.94 2.34
N PHE A 39 7.74 3.32 1.36
CA PHE A 39 9.06 2.74 1.27
C PHE A 39 9.92 3.52 2.26
N PHE A 40 10.45 2.90 3.32
CA PHE A 40 11.50 3.53 4.15
C PHE A 40 12.83 3.55 3.38
N ILE A 41 12.77 4.02 2.13
CA ILE A 41 13.88 4.10 1.20
C ILE A 41 13.93 5.57 0.78
N PRO A 42 15.03 6.27 1.09
CA PRO A 42 15.19 7.66 0.66
C PRO A 42 15.19 7.75 -0.86
N ALA A 43 14.73 8.90 -1.37
CA ALA A 43 14.78 9.17 -2.80
C ALA A 43 16.21 9.05 -3.32
N SER A 44 16.48 8.05 -4.17
CA SER A 44 17.80 7.96 -4.78
C SER A 44 18.08 9.22 -5.61
N ARG A 45 19.35 9.66 -5.62
CA ARG A 45 19.80 10.79 -6.46
C ARG A 45 19.38 10.63 -7.93
N GLY A 46 19.32 9.39 -8.42
CA GLY A 46 18.85 9.07 -9.77
C GLY A 46 17.38 9.39 -9.99
N ILE A 47 16.48 9.04 -9.05
CA ILE A 47 15.05 9.37 -9.13
C ILE A 47 14.86 10.89 -9.15
N ILE A 48 15.51 11.60 -8.23
CA ILE A 48 15.45 13.07 -8.16
C ILE A 48 15.93 13.68 -9.49
N PHE A 49 17.09 13.26 -9.98
CA PHE A 49 17.66 13.76 -11.24
C PHE A 49 16.70 13.52 -12.41
N TRP A 50 16.23 12.29 -12.61
CA TRP A 50 15.36 11.95 -13.74
C TRP A 50 14.00 12.65 -13.67
N SER A 51 13.41 12.77 -12.49
CA SER A 51 12.15 13.49 -12.32
C SER A 51 12.29 14.98 -12.61
N ARG A 52 13.37 15.63 -12.14
CA ARG A 52 13.65 17.04 -12.43
C ARG A 52 13.95 17.24 -13.92
N THR A 53 14.79 16.39 -14.52
CA THR A 53 15.13 16.47 -15.94
C THR A 53 13.89 16.26 -16.82
N MET A 54 13.04 15.28 -16.52
CA MET A 54 11.83 15.02 -17.29
C MET A 54 10.81 16.16 -17.17
N ALA A 55 10.62 16.71 -15.96
CA ALA A 55 9.73 17.85 -15.76
C ALA A 55 10.25 19.12 -16.44
N ALA A 56 11.56 19.40 -16.36
CA ALA A 56 12.19 20.53 -17.06
C ALA A 56 12.07 20.38 -18.58
N ALA A 57 12.44 19.23 -19.13
CA ALA A 57 12.31 18.95 -20.57
C ALA A 57 10.87 19.09 -21.05
N SER A 58 9.91 18.53 -20.29
CA SER A 58 8.48 18.64 -20.60
C SER A 58 8.01 20.09 -20.58
N ALA A 59 8.42 20.88 -19.58
CA ALA A 59 8.09 22.30 -19.51
C ALA A 59 8.67 23.09 -20.68
N SER A 60 9.95 22.86 -21.03
CA SER A 60 10.61 23.51 -22.16
C SER A 60 9.91 23.18 -23.48
N ILE A 61 9.56 21.92 -23.71
CA ILE A 61 8.80 21.49 -24.91
C ILE A 61 7.44 22.19 -24.95
N LEU A 62 6.70 22.22 -23.83
CA LEU A 62 5.40 22.89 -23.78
C LEU A 62 5.51 24.38 -24.12
N LEU A 63 6.49 25.09 -23.54
CA LEU A 63 6.71 26.52 -23.80
C LEU A 63 7.14 26.80 -25.25
N LEU A 64 8.01 25.96 -25.83
CA LEU A 64 8.41 26.07 -27.23
C LEU A 64 7.22 25.88 -28.18
N LEU A 65 6.22 25.08 -27.80
CA LEU A 65 5.03 24.82 -28.62
C LEU A 65 3.94 25.90 -28.51
N VAL A 66 3.91 26.71 -27.44
CA VAL A 66 2.95 27.82 -27.23
C VAL A 66 2.80 28.77 -28.44
N PRO A 67 3.88 29.28 -29.08
CA PRO A 67 3.74 30.17 -30.23
C PRO A 67 3.16 29.49 -31.47
N PHE A 68 3.43 28.19 -31.64
CA PHE A 68 2.99 27.39 -32.79
C PHE A 68 1.57 26.85 -32.65
N LEU A 69 0.86 27.19 -31.56
CA LEU A 69 -0.49 26.70 -31.36
C LEU A 69 -1.45 27.18 -32.47
N PRO A 70 -2.22 26.26 -33.06
CA PRO A 70 -3.07 26.55 -34.20
C PRO A 70 -4.20 27.52 -33.84
N ARG A 71 -4.77 28.20 -34.86
CA ARG A 71 -5.92 29.11 -34.74
C ARG A 71 -7.21 28.41 -35.19
N GLY A 72 -8.37 29.01 -34.85
CA GLY A 72 -9.67 28.56 -35.35
C GLY A 72 -10.07 27.16 -34.89
N ALA A 73 -10.66 26.36 -35.80
CA ALA A 73 -11.15 25.01 -35.51
C ALA A 73 -10.06 24.08 -34.96
N SER A 74 -8.81 24.24 -35.42
CA SER A 74 -7.67 23.46 -34.95
C SER A 74 -7.31 23.76 -33.49
N ALA A 75 -7.53 24.99 -33.00
CA ALA A 75 -7.37 25.33 -31.58
C ALA A 75 -8.39 24.60 -30.69
N ARG A 76 -9.62 24.45 -31.18
CA ARG A 76 -10.69 23.72 -30.48
C ARG A 76 -10.38 22.23 -30.42
N ARG A 77 -9.87 21.64 -31.50
CA ARG A 77 -9.42 20.23 -31.53
C ARG A 77 -8.28 19.99 -30.53
N LEU A 78 -7.32 20.91 -30.44
CA LEU A 78 -6.24 20.82 -29.47
C LEU A 78 -6.75 20.89 -28.02
N LEU A 79 -7.66 21.84 -27.72
CA LEU A 79 -8.26 21.94 -26.39
C LEU A 79 -8.96 20.64 -25.99
N VAL A 80 -9.72 20.04 -26.92
CA VAL A 80 -10.36 18.74 -26.70
C VAL A 80 -9.31 17.65 -26.47
N ALA A 81 -8.22 17.61 -27.26
CA ALA A 81 -7.15 16.65 -27.07
C ALA A 81 -6.49 16.77 -25.68
N VAL A 82 -6.24 17.99 -25.19
CA VAL A 82 -5.71 18.25 -23.84
C VAL A 82 -6.70 17.85 -22.74
N LEU A 83 -8.00 18.01 -22.96
CA LEU A 83 -9.00 17.53 -21.99
C LEU A 83 -9.10 16.00 -21.99
N LEU A 84 -8.86 15.36 -23.14
CA LEU A 84 -8.89 13.91 -23.29
C LEU A 84 -7.61 13.20 -22.83
N THR A 85 -6.50 13.91 -22.57
CA THR A 85 -5.28 13.25 -22.08
C THR A 85 -5.43 12.66 -20.68
N LEU A 86 -6.20 13.28 -19.78
CA LEU A 86 -6.45 12.72 -18.44
C LEU A 86 -7.19 11.36 -18.50
N PRO A 87 -8.37 11.24 -19.16
CA PRO A 87 -9.02 9.94 -19.28
C PRO A 87 -8.19 8.95 -20.11
N ALA A 88 -7.45 9.39 -21.13
CA ALA A 88 -6.55 8.51 -21.87
C ALA A 88 -5.39 7.99 -21.01
N ALA A 89 -4.80 8.84 -20.16
CA ALA A 89 -3.76 8.46 -19.22
C ALA A 89 -4.32 7.49 -18.16
N GLU A 90 -5.51 7.73 -17.63
CA GLU A 90 -6.19 6.80 -16.72
C GLU A 90 -6.44 5.43 -17.37
N VAL A 91 -6.94 5.41 -18.62
CA VAL A 91 -7.14 4.15 -19.37
C VAL A 91 -5.81 3.42 -19.59
N LEU A 92 -4.77 4.14 -20.02
CA LEU A 92 -3.45 3.57 -20.22
C LEU A 92 -2.86 3.03 -18.91
N LEU A 93 -2.99 3.78 -17.83
CA LEU A 93 -2.54 3.39 -16.50
C LEU A 93 -3.30 2.14 -16.04
N ARG A 94 -4.64 2.09 -16.13
CA ARG A 94 -5.42 0.89 -15.79
C ARG A 94 -5.00 -0.32 -16.62
N TRP A 95 -4.80 -0.14 -17.92
CA TRP A 95 -4.36 -1.20 -18.82
C TRP A 95 -2.94 -1.69 -18.50
N ARG A 96 -2.00 -0.79 -18.24
CA ARG A 96 -0.62 -1.12 -17.81
C ARG A 96 -0.60 -1.74 -16.43
N MET A 97 -1.38 -1.20 -15.49
CA MET A 97 -1.47 -1.69 -14.11
C MET A 97 -2.02 -3.11 -14.09
N GLY A 98 -3.01 -3.42 -14.92
CA GLY A 98 -3.50 -4.79 -15.10
C GLY A 98 -2.44 -5.77 -15.62
N ARG A 99 -1.37 -5.28 -16.27
CA ARG A 99 -0.21 -6.09 -16.67
C ARG A 99 0.90 -6.17 -15.62
N LEU A 100 0.92 -5.22 -14.68
CA LEU A 100 1.90 -5.16 -13.59
C LEU A 100 1.42 -5.89 -12.33
N ILE A 101 0.11 -5.87 -12.08
CA ILE A 101 -0.50 -6.65 -11.02
C ILE A 101 -0.49 -8.11 -11.46
N ARG A 102 0.08 -8.98 -10.62
CA ARG A 102 0.10 -10.40 -10.93
C ARG A 102 -1.33 -10.97 -10.84
N PRO A 103 -1.88 -11.54 -11.93
CA PRO A 103 -3.27 -11.99 -11.95
C PRO A 103 -3.51 -13.14 -10.97
N ASP A 104 -2.51 -13.99 -10.73
CA ASP A 104 -2.56 -15.07 -9.72
C ASP A 104 -2.78 -14.53 -8.30
N LEU A 105 -2.15 -13.40 -7.95
CA LEU A 105 -2.33 -12.74 -6.67
C LEU A 105 -3.75 -12.19 -6.51
N LEU A 106 -4.30 -11.54 -7.54
CA LEU A 106 -5.68 -11.05 -7.51
C LEU A 106 -6.68 -12.18 -7.35
N THR A 107 -6.57 -13.22 -8.19
CA THR A 107 -7.43 -14.40 -8.10
C THR A 107 -7.33 -15.07 -6.73
N ALA A 108 -6.13 -15.15 -6.16
CA ALA A 108 -5.94 -15.67 -4.82
C ALA A 108 -6.59 -14.79 -3.74
N MET A 109 -6.49 -13.46 -3.86
CA MET A 109 -7.13 -12.55 -2.91
C MET A 109 -8.65 -12.69 -2.97
N ASP A 110 -9.24 -12.70 -4.16
CA ASP A 110 -10.68 -12.90 -4.33
C ASP A 110 -11.14 -14.27 -3.81
N ALA A 111 -10.32 -15.30 -4.00
CA ALA A 111 -10.62 -16.66 -3.57
C ALA A 111 -10.46 -16.89 -2.06
N LEU A 112 -9.58 -16.13 -1.40
CA LEU A 112 -9.20 -16.34 0.00
C LEU A 112 -9.79 -15.31 0.96
N THR A 113 -10.44 -14.26 0.46
CA THR A 113 -11.01 -13.20 1.28
C THR A 113 -12.52 -13.08 1.10
N ALA A 114 -13.17 -12.49 2.10
CA ALA A 114 -14.60 -12.19 2.11
C ALA A 114 -14.83 -10.86 2.84
N SER A 115 -15.96 -10.22 2.53
CA SER A 115 -16.41 -9.03 3.27
C SER A 115 -16.90 -9.43 4.66
N HIS A 116 -16.51 -8.67 5.68
CA HIS A 116 -16.92 -8.82 7.06
C HIS A 116 -17.46 -7.48 7.60
N PRO A 117 -18.65 -7.46 8.22
CA PRO A 117 -19.35 -6.23 8.58
C PRO A 117 -18.56 -5.33 9.55
N ARG A 118 -17.68 -5.93 10.36
CA ARG A 118 -16.90 -5.20 11.36
C ARG A 118 -15.44 -4.95 10.97
N TYR A 119 -14.88 -5.80 10.12
CA TYR A 119 -13.45 -5.77 9.80
C TYR A 119 -13.19 -5.32 8.36
N GLY A 120 -14.23 -5.09 7.55
CA GLY A 120 -14.07 -4.91 6.11
C GLY A 120 -13.67 -6.22 5.43
N ILE A 121 -12.74 -6.19 4.48
CA ILE A 121 -12.28 -7.40 3.79
C ILE A 121 -11.33 -8.20 4.69
N THR A 122 -11.67 -9.46 4.98
CA THR A 122 -10.89 -10.38 5.81
C THR A 122 -10.69 -11.74 5.12
N LEU A 123 -9.83 -12.62 5.64
CA LEU A 123 -9.80 -14.01 5.21
C LEU A 123 -11.17 -14.68 5.37
N ALA A 124 -11.63 -15.38 4.33
CA ALA A 124 -12.89 -16.11 4.40
C ALA A 124 -12.79 -17.26 5.41
N ALA A 125 -13.91 -17.61 6.04
CA ALA A 125 -13.99 -18.68 7.01
C ALA A 125 -13.99 -20.06 6.33
N SER A 126 -13.53 -21.07 7.06
CA SER A 126 -13.62 -22.49 6.69
C SER A 126 -13.05 -22.82 5.31
N ILE A 127 -11.94 -22.19 4.95
CA ILE A 127 -11.22 -22.49 3.71
C ILE A 127 -10.37 -23.74 3.93
N ASP A 128 -10.40 -24.67 2.99
CA ASP A 128 -9.32 -25.64 2.75
C ASP A 128 -9.16 -25.80 1.24
N ARG A 129 -8.14 -25.15 0.68
CA ARG A 129 -7.88 -25.22 -0.77
C ARG A 129 -6.41 -25.06 -1.10
N VAL A 130 -6.03 -25.58 -2.26
CA VAL A 130 -4.73 -25.31 -2.86
C VAL A 130 -4.86 -24.11 -3.80
N GLN A 131 -4.13 -23.06 -3.50
CA GLN A 131 -4.09 -21.82 -4.29
C GLN A 131 -2.75 -21.72 -5.03
N PRO A 132 -2.74 -21.58 -6.37
CA PRO A 132 -1.52 -21.25 -7.10
C PRO A 132 -1.11 -19.81 -6.76
N LEU A 133 0.06 -19.66 -6.13
CA LEU A 133 0.61 -18.37 -5.72
C LEU A 133 2.12 -18.37 -5.95
N SER A 134 2.64 -17.36 -6.66
CA SER A 134 4.07 -17.25 -6.96
C SER A 134 4.65 -18.50 -7.64
N GLY A 135 3.86 -19.13 -8.51
CA GLY A 135 4.25 -20.34 -9.23
C GLY A 135 4.29 -21.62 -8.38
N ARG A 136 3.77 -21.59 -7.15
CA ARG A 136 3.73 -22.76 -6.25
C ARG A 136 2.29 -23.12 -5.85
N PRO A 137 1.98 -24.41 -5.65
CA PRO A 137 0.71 -24.82 -5.06
C PRO A 137 0.76 -24.63 -3.53
N ILE A 138 0.01 -23.66 -3.01
CA ILE A 138 -0.02 -23.36 -1.58
C ILE A 138 -1.32 -23.88 -0.97
N ARG A 139 -1.25 -24.79 0.00
CA ARG A 139 -2.45 -25.17 0.75
C ARG A 139 -2.75 -24.07 1.75
N PHE A 140 -3.92 -23.46 1.61
CA PHE A 140 -4.37 -22.36 2.43
C PHE A 140 -5.60 -22.80 3.21
N ARG A 141 -5.49 -22.79 4.54
CA ARG A 141 -6.55 -23.21 5.46
C ARG A 141 -6.93 -22.10 6.42
N THR A 142 -8.23 -21.96 6.67
CA THR A 142 -8.78 -21.08 7.69
C THR A 142 -9.82 -21.79 8.53
N ASP A 143 -9.92 -21.42 9.81
CA ASP A 143 -10.98 -21.92 10.69
C ASP A 143 -12.32 -21.19 10.43
N GLY A 144 -13.35 -21.57 11.18
CA GLY A 144 -14.69 -20.94 11.10
C GLY A 144 -14.72 -19.45 11.43
N GLU A 145 -13.64 -18.92 12.03
CA GLU A 145 -13.49 -17.51 12.41
C GLU A 145 -12.54 -16.76 11.43
N GLY A 146 -12.18 -17.42 10.32
CA GLY A 146 -11.29 -16.89 9.29
C GLY A 146 -9.85 -16.70 9.76
N ARG A 147 -9.40 -17.39 10.82
CA ARG A 147 -8.01 -17.38 11.28
C ARG A 147 -7.23 -18.35 10.42
N ARG A 148 -6.00 -18.00 10.04
CA ARG A 148 -5.17 -18.96 9.33
C ARG A 148 -4.68 -20.04 10.30
N ILE A 149 -4.85 -21.31 9.91
CA ILE A 149 -4.52 -22.46 10.74
C ILE A 149 -3.67 -23.48 9.98
N SER A 150 -3.07 -24.40 10.74
CA SER A 150 -2.52 -25.66 10.24
C SER A 150 -3.66 -26.67 10.01
N ASP A 151 -3.38 -27.96 10.21
CA ASP A 151 -4.41 -28.99 10.26
C ASP A 151 -5.13 -29.09 11.62
N ALA A 152 -4.55 -28.51 12.68
CA ALA A 152 -5.10 -28.54 14.02
C ALA A 152 -6.06 -27.37 14.26
N ALA A 153 -7.18 -27.66 14.93
CA ALA A 153 -8.11 -26.63 15.39
C ALA A 153 -7.49 -25.81 16.53
N VAL A 154 -7.96 -24.57 16.67
CA VAL A 154 -7.60 -23.72 17.81
C VAL A 154 -8.32 -24.20 19.06
N ASP A 155 -7.54 -24.47 20.10
CA ASP A 155 -7.99 -24.74 21.47
C ASP A 155 -7.72 -23.51 22.36
N PRO A 156 -8.76 -22.81 22.83
CA PRO A 156 -8.64 -21.63 23.70
C PRO A 156 -7.91 -21.85 25.02
N ALA A 157 -7.87 -23.09 25.52
CA ALA A 157 -7.25 -23.44 26.80
C ALA A 157 -5.72 -23.61 26.69
N LEU A 158 -5.17 -23.66 25.48
CA LEU A 158 -3.73 -23.82 25.29
C LEU A 158 -2.98 -22.47 25.40
N PRO A 159 -1.75 -22.48 25.96
CA PRO A 159 -0.84 -21.34 25.90
C PRO A 159 -0.59 -20.91 24.46
N SER A 160 -0.91 -19.65 24.14
CA SER A 160 -0.95 -19.19 22.75
C SER A 160 -0.19 -17.88 22.48
N LEU A 161 0.39 -17.80 21.29
CA LEU A 161 0.92 -16.59 20.68
C LEU A 161 -0.11 -16.03 19.71
N VAL A 162 -0.54 -14.79 19.93
CA VAL A 162 -1.56 -14.12 19.11
C VAL A 162 -0.89 -13.19 18.12
N PHE A 163 -1.05 -13.45 16.83
CA PHE A 163 -0.44 -12.67 15.76
C PHE A 163 -1.45 -11.73 15.11
N THR A 164 -1.04 -10.47 14.93
CA THR A 164 -1.81 -9.43 14.24
C THR A 164 -0.96 -8.80 13.14
N GLY A 165 -1.61 -8.30 12.09
CA GLY A 165 -0.93 -7.66 10.96
C GLY A 165 -1.59 -7.97 9.63
N GLU A 166 -0.80 -7.90 8.56
CA GLU A 166 -1.26 -8.07 7.18
C GLU A 166 -0.79 -9.37 6.51
N SER A 167 -0.79 -9.41 5.18
CA SER A 167 -0.47 -10.58 4.35
C SER A 167 0.87 -11.25 4.70
N THR A 168 1.87 -10.49 5.16
CA THR A 168 3.17 -11.03 5.61
C THR A 168 3.03 -11.92 6.84
N VAL A 169 2.24 -11.50 7.82
CA VAL A 169 1.93 -12.29 9.03
C VAL A 169 0.94 -13.40 8.71
N THR A 170 -0.03 -13.14 7.83
CA THR A 170 -0.88 -14.21 7.28
C THR A 170 -0.03 -15.29 6.62
N GLY A 171 1.16 -14.98 6.09
CA GLY A 171 2.00 -15.91 5.34
C GLY A 171 1.51 -16.12 3.90
N PHE A 172 0.91 -15.10 3.30
CA PHE A 172 0.30 -15.20 1.97
C PHE A 172 1.33 -15.66 0.92
N GLY A 173 1.04 -16.74 0.19
CA GLY A 173 1.97 -17.35 -0.76
C GLY A 173 2.99 -18.34 -0.15
N LEU A 174 2.87 -18.64 1.15
CA LEU A 174 3.70 -19.62 1.86
C LEU A 174 2.85 -20.81 2.31
N GLN A 175 3.44 -21.99 2.42
CA GLN A 175 2.84 -23.08 3.20
C GLN A 175 2.69 -22.64 4.66
N TRP A 176 1.84 -23.33 5.43
CA TRP A 176 1.65 -22.99 6.84
C TRP A 176 2.99 -23.02 7.60
N GLU A 177 3.76 -24.08 7.42
CA GLU A 177 5.03 -24.37 8.11
C GLU A 177 6.13 -23.37 7.74
N GLU A 178 6.01 -22.72 6.58
CA GLU A 178 6.92 -21.68 6.10
C GLU A 178 6.59 -20.30 6.70
N SER A 179 5.40 -20.13 7.29
CA SER A 179 4.96 -18.83 7.80
C SER A 179 5.68 -18.43 9.08
N PHE A 180 5.95 -17.13 9.24
CA PHE A 180 6.58 -16.59 10.45
C PHE A 180 5.85 -17.00 11.74
N PRO A 181 4.50 -16.91 11.85
CA PRO A 181 3.78 -17.37 13.03
C PRO A 181 4.00 -18.85 13.33
N ALA A 182 3.93 -19.73 12.32
CA ALA A 182 4.11 -21.17 12.50
C ALA A 182 5.53 -21.51 12.96
N LEU A 183 6.55 -20.92 12.33
CA LEU A 183 7.95 -21.11 12.70
C LEU A 183 8.22 -20.69 14.14
N LEU A 184 7.67 -19.55 14.58
CA LEU A 184 7.87 -19.06 15.95
C LEU A 184 7.10 -19.93 16.97
N GLY A 185 5.85 -20.28 16.68
CA GLY A 185 5.05 -21.16 17.53
C GLY A 185 5.69 -22.53 17.73
N ALA A 186 6.21 -23.14 16.64
CA ALA A 186 6.91 -24.41 16.71
C ALA A 186 8.18 -24.35 17.58
N ARG A 187 8.97 -23.27 17.46
CA ARG A 187 10.20 -23.08 18.25
C ARG A 187 9.95 -22.83 19.73
N LEU A 188 8.84 -22.17 20.06
CA LEU A 188 8.47 -21.85 21.43
C LEU A 188 7.54 -22.90 22.05
N HIS A 189 7.13 -23.91 21.29
CA HIS A 189 6.15 -24.91 21.69
C HIS A 189 4.83 -24.30 22.19
N LEU A 190 4.36 -23.26 21.48
CA LEU A 190 3.12 -22.53 21.79
C LEU A 190 2.15 -22.60 20.62
N GLN A 191 0.84 -22.62 20.94
CA GLN A 191 -0.20 -22.54 19.93
C GLN A 191 -0.16 -21.19 19.21
N VAL A 192 -0.46 -21.18 17.91
CA VAL A 192 -0.48 -19.96 17.10
C VAL A 192 -1.93 -19.55 16.82
N ILE A 193 -2.27 -18.31 17.17
CA ILE A 193 -3.53 -17.67 16.78
C ILE A 193 -3.23 -16.59 15.74
N ASN A 194 -3.39 -16.91 14.45
CA ASN A 194 -3.10 -15.98 13.37
C ASN A 194 -4.35 -15.17 12.96
N LEU A 195 -4.48 -13.97 13.52
CA LEU A 195 -5.57 -13.02 13.23
C LEU A 195 -5.26 -12.10 12.04
N ALA A 196 -4.06 -12.19 11.47
CA ALA A 196 -3.66 -11.33 10.36
C ALA A 196 -4.49 -11.62 9.10
N SER A 197 -4.71 -10.59 8.29
CA SER A 197 -5.43 -10.71 7.03
C SER A 197 -4.82 -9.78 5.97
N PRO A 198 -4.88 -10.14 4.68
CA PRO A 198 -4.34 -9.30 3.62
C PRO A 198 -4.82 -7.85 3.69
N ALA A 199 -3.88 -6.93 3.51
CA ALA A 199 -4.11 -5.50 3.45
C ALA A 199 -4.80 -4.86 4.68
N TYR A 200 -4.78 -5.52 5.84
CA TYR A 200 -5.25 -4.91 7.07
C TYR A 200 -4.51 -3.62 7.42
N ARG A 201 -5.28 -2.64 7.90
CA ARG A 201 -4.80 -1.47 8.64
C ARG A 201 -4.58 -1.85 10.12
N ALA A 202 -3.90 -0.97 10.84
CA ALA A 202 -3.64 -1.09 12.27
C ALA A 202 -4.93 -1.09 13.09
N ASP A 203 -5.91 -0.26 12.72
CA ASP A 203 -7.23 -0.23 13.37
C ASP A 203 -8.02 -1.52 13.14
N GLN A 204 -7.99 -2.09 11.92
CA GLN A 204 -8.59 -3.41 11.65
C GLN A 204 -7.91 -4.53 12.44
N SER A 205 -6.57 -4.52 12.48
CA SER A 205 -5.78 -5.48 13.25
C SER A 205 -6.11 -5.40 14.75
N TRP A 206 -6.22 -4.17 15.27
CA TRP A 206 -6.60 -3.91 16.66
C TRP A 206 -8.04 -4.34 16.97
N LEU A 207 -9.01 -4.01 16.11
CA LEU A 207 -10.41 -4.41 16.28
C LEU A 207 -10.54 -5.92 16.34
N ARG A 208 -9.88 -6.64 15.42
CA ARG A 208 -9.93 -8.10 15.40
C ARG A 208 -9.26 -8.71 16.63
N LEU A 209 -8.14 -8.15 17.08
CA LEU A 209 -7.51 -8.56 18.34
C LEU A 209 -8.44 -8.34 19.54
N LYS A 210 -9.06 -7.17 19.63
CA LYS A 210 -9.98 -6.81 20.72
C LYS A 210 -11.15 -7.80 20.83
N ASP A 211 -11.66 -8.28 19.70
CA ASP A 211 -12.79 -9.21 19.68
C ASP A 211 -12.38 -10.68 19.92
N ALA A 212 -11.15 -11.05 19.55
CA ALA A 212 -10.64 -12.42 19.69
C ALA A 212 -9.99 -12.70 21.05
N LEU A 213 -9.21 -11.73 21.58
CA LEU A 213 -8.41 -11.91 22.79
C LEU A 213 -9.22 -12.35 24.02
N PRO A 214 -10.44 -11.81 24.28
CA PRO A 214 -11.25 -12.25 25.42
C PRO A 214 -11.74 -13.70 25.34
N ARG A 215 -11.61 -14.35 24.18
CA ARG A 215 -12.02 -15.75 23.95
C ARG A 215 -10.89 -16.74 24.18
N LEU A 216 -9.69 -16.28 24.53
CA LEU A 216 -8.52 -17.11 24.81
C LEU A 216 -8.29 -17.16 26.32
N GLU A 217 -8.10 -18.34 26.88
CA GLU A 217 -7.91 -18.50 28.33
C GLU A 217 -6.46 -18.23 28.74
N HIS A 218 -5.50 -18.58 27.87
CA HIS A 218 -4.06 -18.49 28.16
C HIS A 218 -3.24 -17.81 27.05
N PRO A 219 -3.55 -16.56 26.64
CA PRO A 219 -2.68 -15.83 25.71
C PRO A 219 -1.36 -15.44 26.40
N VAL A 220 -0.23 -15.94 25.89
CA VAL A 220 1.11 -15.68 26.42
C VAL A 220 1.66 -14.35 25.92
N ALA A 221 1.45 -14.04 24.64
CA ALA A 221 1.91 -12.80 24.03
C ALA A 221 1.07 -12.40 22.83
N VAL A 222 1.00 -11.09 22.57
CA VAL A 222 0.45 -10.51 21.34
C VAL A 222 1.60 -9.96 20.50
N ILE A 223 1.70 -10.40 19.25
CA ILE A 223 2.76 -10.06 18.32
C ILE A 223 2.13 -9.33 17.14
N GLY A 224 2.42 -8.03 17.03
CA GLY A 224 2.06 -7.23 15.86
C GLY A 224 3.28 -6.98 14.99
N VAL A 225 3.25 -7.45 13.74
CA VAL A 225 4.25 -7.06 12.75
C VAL A 225 3.62 -6.05 11.81
N PHE A 226 4.18 -4.85 11.77
CA PHE A 226 3.77 -3.84 10.81
C PHE A 226 4.84 -3.72 9.73
N MET A 227 4.37 -3.63 8.49
CA MET A 227 5.19 -3.15 7.40
C MET A 227 5.06 -1.62 7.34
N PRO A 228 6.04 -0.95 6.75
CA PRO A 228 5.97 0.47 6.49
C PRO A 228 4.61 0.83 5.88
N GLY A 229 4.21 0.16 4.78
CA GLY A 229 2.93 0.28 4.05
C GLY A 229 1.65 0.13 4.88
N LEU A 230 1.71 -0.57 6.03
CA LEU A 230 0.58 -0.71 6.93
C LEU A 230 0.32 0.60 7.67
N VAL A 231 1.37 1.29 8.12
CA VAL A 231 1.27 2.50 8.95
C VAL A 231 0.49 3.60 8.22
N GLY A 232 0.70 3.78 6.94
CA GLY A 232 0.24 4.93 6.16
C GLY A 232 -1.09 4.66 5.53
N ARG A 233 -1.39 3.40 5.20
CA ARG A 233 -2.78 2.97 5.02
C ARG A 233 -3.59 3.20 6.30
N SER A 234 -2.98 3.02 7.47
CA SER A 234 -3.66 3.22 8.77
C SER A 234 -3.86 4.70 9.11
N PHE A 235 -2.91 5.57 8.74
CA PHE A 235 -2.92 7.01 9.04
C PHE A 235 -3.26 7.90 7.83
N ALA A 236 -3.65 7.35 6.69
CA ALA A 236 -4.06 8.11 5.51
C ALA A 236 -5.22 9.04 5.88
N GLY A 237 -4.97 10.36 5.86
CA GLY A 237 -5.92 11.40 6.27
C GLY A 237 -5.66 12.02 7.65
N GLN A 238 -4.62 11.61 8.38
CA GLN A 238 -4.17 12.23 9.63
C GLN A 238 -2.73 12.77 9.48
N ARG A 239 -2.30 13.72 10.33
CA ARG A 239 -0.88 14.12 10.38
C ARG A 239 -0.05 12.90 10.77
N HIS A 240 0.78 12.42 9.85
CA HIS A 240 1.67 11.29 10.11
C HIS A 240 2.61 11.61 11.28
N PRO A 241 2.80 10.70 12.25
CA PRO A 241 3.85 10.84 13.24
C PRO A 241 5.21 10.89 12.51
N ARG A 242 6.10 11.77 12.96
CA ARG A 242 7.43 11.91 12.32
C ARG A 242 8.23 10.63 12.57
N ALA A 243 8.95 10.17 11.56
CA ALA A 243 9.82 9.01 11.67
C ALA A 243 11.28 9.46 11.54
N ARG A 244 12.19 8.85 12.33
CA ARG A 244 13.64 9.05 12.19
C ARG A 244 14.40 7.74 12.14
N PRO A 245 15.59 7.69 11.50
CA PRO A 245 16.45 6.50 11.56
C PRO A 245 16.81 6.16 13.01
N SER A 246 16.65 4.88 13.38
CA SER A 246 17.03 4.40 14.70
C SER A 246 18.53 4.06 14.74
N PRO A 247 19.26 4.40 15.82
CA PRO A 247 20.64 3.95 16.05
C PRO A 247 20.80 2.42 16.09
N SER A 248 19.73 1.68 16.39
CA SER A 248 19.71 0.21 16.45
C SER A 248 19.45 -0.47 15.11
N GLY A 249 19.35 0.30 14.01
CA GLY A 249 18.79 -0.15 12.75
C GLY A 249 17.25 -0.10 12.77
N GLY A 250 16.66 0.33 11.66
CA GLY A 250 15.22 0.52 11.52
C GLY A 250 14.76 1.99 11.68
N VAL A 251 13.48 2.17 12.00
CA VAL A 251 12.81 3.47 12.05
C VAL A 251 12.13 3.64 13.42
N GLU A 252 12.37 4.78 14.06
CA GLU A 252 11.67 5.20 15.28
C GLU A 252 10.51 6.13 14.92
N ILE A 253 9.31 5.84 15.42
CA ILE A 253 8.12 6.70 15.26
C ILE A 253 8.06 7.66 16.45
N VAL A 254 8.14 8.95 16.17
CA VAL A 254 8.08 10.03 17.15
C VAL A 254 6.62 10.45 17.34
N PRO A 255 6.13 10.61 18.59
CA PRO A 255 4.80 11.16 18.83
C PRO A 255 4.63 12.53 18.15
N PRO A 256 3.39 12.87 17.73
CA PRO A 256 3.14 14.16 17.09
C PRO A 256 3.53 15.30 18.03
N GLU A 257 4.29 16.29 17.54
CA GLU A 257 4.55 17.53 18.27
C GLU A 257 3.20 18.17 18.63
N PRO A 258 2.98 18.57 19.90
CA PRO A 258 1.83 19.39 20.23
C PRO A 258 1.86 20.66 19.36
N PRO A 259 0.71 21.17 18.91
CA PRO A 259 0.69 22.40 18.14
C PRO A 259 1.40 23.48 18.94
N THR A 260 2.51 23.98 18.40
CA THR A 260 3.13 25.22 18.89
C THR A 260 2.09 26.32 18.74
N LEU A 261 1.72 26.92 19.87
CA LEU A 261 0.92 28.14 19.95
C LEU A 261 1.57 29.27 19.16
#